data_AF-A0A8C0YP76-F1
#
_entry.id   AF-A0A8C0YP76-F1
#
_cell.length_a   1.000
_cell.length_b   1.000
_cell.length_c   1.000
_cell.angle_alpha   90.00
_cell.angle_beta   90.00
_cell.angle_gamma   90.00
#
_symmetry.space_group_name_H-M   'P 1'
#
loop_
_entity.id
_entity.type
_entity.pdbx_description
1 polymer ?
#
loop_
_entity_poly.entity_id
_entity_poly.type
_entity_poly.pdbx_seq_one_letter_code
_entity_poly.pdbx_strand_id
1 'polypeptide(L)' 'ISLRDARPNTLDELKAAIKASLASITPQQCHRLIASMPRRIEAVISAKGFPTKY' A
#
# COMPACT_ATOMS: atom_id res chain seq x y z
N ILE A 1 11.46 -10.23 0.86
CA ILE A 1 12.35 -9.27 0.17
C ILE A 1 11.47 -8.09 -0.21
N SER A 2 11.64 -6.93 0.41
CA SER A 2 10.87 -5.73 0.01
C SER A 2 11.38 -5.26 -1.36
N LEU A 3 10.52 -4.69 -2.21
CA LEU A 3 10.94 -4.05 -3.47
C LEU A 3 11.97 -2.93 -3.26
N ARG A 4 12.05 -2.39 -2.04
CA ARG A 4 13.10 -1.43 -1.67
C ARG A 4 14.47 -2.09 -1.46
N ASP A 5 14.50 -3.36 -1.10
CA ASP A 5 15.73 -4.14 -0.89
C ASP A 5 16.16 -4.86 -2.18
N ALA A 6 15.18 -5.23 -3.01
CA ALA A 6 15.45 -5.69 -4.36
C ALA A 6 15.93 -4.50 -5.19
N ARG A 7 17.19 -4.51 -5.62
CA ARG A 7 17.73 -3.56 -6.59
C ARG A 7 17.77 -4.24 -7.97
N PRO A 8 16.63 -4.41 -8.66
CA PRO A 8 16.62 -5.06 -9.97
C PRO A 8 17.45 -4.23 -10.95
N ASN A 9 18.35 -4.89 -11.67
CA ASN A 9 19.22 -4.25 -12.67
C ASN A 9 18.74 -4.54 -14.10
N THR A 10 17.72 -5.40 -14.25
CA THR A 10 17.12 -5.74 -15.54
C THR A 10 15.60 -5.57 -15.50
N LEU A 11 15.01 -5.41 -16.69
CA LEU A 11 13.56 -5.32 -16.85
C LEU A 11 12.86 -6.59 -16.35
N ASP A 12 13.46 -7.76 -16.57
CA ASP A 12 12.86 -9.04 -16.20
C ASP A 12 12.90 -9.27 -14.69
N GLU A 13 14.00 -8.89 -14.03
CA GLU A 13 14.08 -8.87 -12.56
C GLU A 13 13.03 -7.94 -11.95
N LEU A 14 12.84 -6.75 -12.52
CA LEU A 14 11.83 -5.81 -12.04
C LEU A 14 10.42 -6.39 -12.18
N LYS A 15 10.09 -6.97 -13.35
CA LYS A 15 8.78 -7.61 -13.57
C LYS A 15 8.54 -8.76 -12.61
N ALA A 16 9.56 -9.60 -12.38
CA ALA A 16 9.47 -10.72 -11.45
C ALA A 16 9.24 -10.24 -10.01
N ALA A 17 9.97 -9.21 -9.59
CA ALA A 17 9.85 -8.64 -8.24
C ALA A 17 8.46 -8.00 -8.02
N ILE A 18 7.91 -7.29 -9.01
CA ILE A 18 6.55 -6.73 -8.94
C ILE A 18 5.51 -7.86 -8.80
N LYS A 19 5.59 -8.90 -9.64
CA LYS A 19 4.67 -10.05 -9.58
C LYS A 19 4.72 -10.74 -8.22
N ALA A 20 5.93 -11.00 -7.71
CA ALA A 20 6.11 -11.62 -6.40
C ALA A 20 5.55 -10.74 -5.27
N SER A 21 5.77 -9.43 -5.35
CA SER A 21 5.26 -8.49 -4.35
C SER A 21 3.74 -8.42 -4.35
N LEU A 22 3.12 -8.35 -5.53
CA LEU A 22 1.66 -8.38 -5.64
C LEU A 22 1.07 -9.70 -5.13
N ALA A 23 1.68 -10.83 -5.47
CA ALA A 23 1.25 -12.15 -4.99
C ALA A 23 1.39 -12.32 -3.47
N SER A 24 2.31 -11.58 -2.84
CA SER A 24 2.52 -11.62 -1.39
C SER A 24 1.47 -10.85 -0.58
N ILE A 25 0.67 -9.98 -1.22
CA ILE A 25 -0.37 -9.22 -0.54
C ILE A 25 -1.52 -10.14 -0.17
N THR A 26 -1.79 -10.27 1.12
CA THR A 26 -2.87 -11.14 1.60
C THR A 26 -4.22 -10.42 1.57
N PRO A 27 -5.34 -11.16 1.37
CA PRO A 27 -6.68 -10.57 1.45
C PRO A 27 -6.92 -9.82 2.78
N GLN A 28 -6.35 -10.31 3.89
CA GLN A 28 -6.46 -9.68 5.20
C GLN A 28 -5.76 -8.32 5.26
N GLN A 29 -4.64 -8.12 4.56
CA GLN A 29 -4.01 -6.80 4.45
C GLN A 29 -4.93 -5.81 3.71
N CYS A 30 -5.56 -6.25 2.62
CA CYS A 30 -6.56 -5.46 1.91
C CYS A 30 -7.75 -5.12 2.80
N HIS A 31 -8.30 -6.10 3.52
CA HIS A 31 -9.41 -5.87 4.46
C HIS A 31 -9.05 -4.87 5.56
N ARG A 32 -7.83 -4.91 6.10
CA ARG A 32 -7.37 -3.92 7.09
C ARG A 32 -7.31 -2.51 6.52
N LEU A 33 -6.90 -2.35 5.26
CA LEU A 33 -6.90 -1.04 4.58
C LEU A 33 -8.34 -0.50 4.46
N ILE A 34 -9.27 -1.33 3.99
CA ILE A 34 -10.69 -0.95 3.86
C ILE A 34 -11.29 -0.62 5.22
N ALA A 35 -11.05 -1.45 6.24
CA ALA A 35 -11.51 -1.23 7.60
C ALA A 35 -10.93 0.05 8.24
N SER A 36 -9.85 0.62 7.69
CA SER A 36 -9.29 1.90 8.15
C SER A 36 -10.02 3.13 7.60
N MET A 37 -10.83 2.99 6.53
CA MET A 37 -11.44 4.12 5.82
C MET A 37 -12.34 5.01 6.70
N PRO A 38 -13.20 4.49 7.60
CA PRO A 38 -14.02 5.35 8.46
C PRO A 38 -13.18 6.35 9.28
N ARG A 39 -12.08 5.89 9.86
CA ARG A 39 -11.14 6.74 10.62
C ARG A 39 -10.45 7.78 9.76
N ARG A 40 -10.15 7.48 8.49
CA ARG A 40 -9.58 8.45 7.54
C ARG A 40 -10.60 9.55 7.21
N ILE A 41 -11.87 9.17 7.05
CA ILE A 41 -12.97 10.12 6.80
C ILE A 41 -13.17 11.03 8.02
N GLU A 42 -13.22 10.47 9.22
CA GLU A 42 -13.30 11.26 10.48
C GLU A 42 -12.16 12.27 10.59
N ALA A 43 -10.94 11.88 10.18
CA ALA A 43 -9.79 12.79 10.15
C ALA A 43 -9.99 13.96 9.17
N VAL A 44 -10.53 13.69 7.97
CA VAL A 44 -10.84 14.74 6.98
C VAL A 44 -11.94 15.67 7.48
N ILE A 45 -12.99 15.14 8.11
CA ILE A 45 -14.07 15.94 8.72
C ILE A 45 -13.50 16.86 9.80
N SER A 46 -12.70 16.29 10.70
CA SER A 46 -12.04 17.05 11.78
C SER A 46 -11.10 18.13 11.23
N ALA A 47 -10.44 17.83 10.12
CA ALA A 47 -9.61 18.77 9.37
C ALA A 47 -10.42 19.73 8.50
N LYS A 48 -11.75 19.78 8.57
CA LYS A 48 -12.60 20.65 7.73
C LYS A 48 -12.32 20.53 6.22
N GLY A 49 -12.00 19.32 5.77
CA GLY A 49 -11.68 19.03 4.37
C GLY A 49 -10.21 19.24 3.98
N PHE A 50 -9.35 19.70 4.89
CA PHE A 50 -7.91 19.83 4.62
C PHE A 50 -7.19 18.46 4.63
N PRO A 51 -5.97 18.38 4.05
CA PRO A 51 -5.17 17.16 4.05
C PRO A 51 -4.95 16.56 5.44
N THR A 52 -4.81 15.23 5.49
CA THR A 52 -4.54 14.47 6.71
C THR A 52 -3.22 13.69 6.56
N LYS A 53 -2.78 13.00 7.62
CA LYS A 53 -1.56 12.17 7.61
C LYS A 53 -1.63 10.90 6.75
N TYR A 54 -2.81 10.59 6.20
CA TYR A 54 -3.16 9.31 5.57
C TYR A 54 -3.02 9.30 4.06
#